data_AF-A0A914NG15-F1
#
_entry.id   AF-A0A914NG15-F1
#
_cell.length_a   1.000
_cell.length_b   1.000
_cell.length_c   1.000
_cell.angle_alpha   90.00
_cell.angle_beta   90.00
_cell.angle_gamma   90.00
#
_symmetry.space_group_name_H-M   'P 1'
#
loop_
_entity.id
_entity.type
_entity.pdbx_description
1 polymer ?
#
loop_
_entity_poly.entity_id
_entity_poly.type
_entity_poly.pdbx_seq_one_letter_code
_entity_poly.pdbx_strand_id
1 'polypeptide(L)'
;MSETLGLGLGTKTFLGFFSVLVLVLGCLLANVIAQCRPLPLIEMPIVEEHKESGSLLIVGKRQQIDYSLHPSIVGEMFRPEEFQMEPLNPLEPSSSGVCVFGLNDGCDRLEAIRSLAWFNEYFIEAELGRGTHLNSIRGTVNSRMEYDHVSQHQLSTLLSLLRLQYKKASFEFANLNMQSQQAFELARRGAPRPISD
;
A
#
# COMPACT_ATOMS: atom_id res chain seq x y z
N MET A 1 7.80 -8.35 36.72
CA MET A 1 7.28 -7.09 36.13
C MET A 1 8.44 -6.41 35.42
N SER A 2 8.53 -6.58 34.10
CA SER A 2 9.36 -5.75 33.23
C SER A 2 8.87 -5.94 31.81
N GLU A 3 7.94 -5.06 31.43
CA GLU A 3 7.55 -4.79 30.05
C GLU A 3 8.79 -4.40 29.23
N THR A 4 8.91 -4.92 28.02
CA THR A 4 9.55 -4.20 26.90
C THR A 4 8.93 -4.72 25.59
N LEU A 5 7.69 -4.29 25.35
CA LEU A 5 7.09 -4.23 24.01
C LEU A 5 7.86 -3.18 23.20
N GLY A 6 8.91 -3.61 22.51
CA GLY A 6 9.63 -2.81 21.51
C GLY A 6 8.89 -2.79 20.17
N LEU A 7 7.67 -2.25 20.16
CA LEU A 7 6.88 -2.05 18.94
C LEU A 7 7.40 -0.83 18.17
N GLY A 8 8.08 -1.09 17.05
CA GLY A 8 7.74 -0.51 15.74
C GLY A 8 7.63 1.01 15.58
N LEU A 9 8.37 1.84 16.32
CA LEU A 9 8.31 3.31 16.17
C LEU A 9 9.16 3.87 15.01
N GLY A 10 10.04 3.09 14.38
CA GLY A 10 10.93 3.57 13.31
C GLY A 10 10.45 3.33 11.88
N THR A 11 9.57 2.36 11.64
CA THR A 11 9.18 1.96 10.27
C THR A 11 8.04 2.81 9.71
N LYS A 12 7.10 3.27 10.56
CA LYS A 12 5.98 4.12 10.12
C LYS A 12 6.45 5.46 9.53
N THR A 13 7.47 6.07 10.12
CA THR A 13 8.03 7.35 9.63
C THR A 13 8.72 7.17 8.29
N PHE A 14 9.55 6.13 8.13
CA PHE A 14 10.30 5.89 6.91
C PHE A 14 9.41 5.47 5.72
N LEU A 15 8.40 4.65 5.98
CA LEU A 15 7.41 4.27 4.98
C LEU A 15 6.50 5.45 4.60
N GLY A 16 6.19 6.32 5.56
CA GLY A 16 5.51 7.60 5.32
C GLY A 16 6.32 8.49 4.37
N PHE A 17 7.63 8.60 4.56
CA PHE A 17 8.49 9.35 3.64
C PHE A 17 8.54 8.75 2.23
N PHE A 18 8.57 7.42 2.09
CA PHE A 18 8.56 6.77 0.79
C PHE A 18 7.21 6.93 0.07
N SER A 19 6.10 6.80 0.79
CA SER A 19 4.74 7.03 0.27
C SER A 19 4.56 8.47 -0.23
N VAL A 20 4.97 9.45 0.58
CA VAL A 20 4.90 10.87 0.23
C VAL A 20 5.79 11.20 -0.97
N LEU A 21 7.01 10.65 -1.04
CA LEU A 21 7.91 10.88 -2.18
C LEU A 21 7.35 10.30 -3.48
N VAL A 22 6.80 9.07 -3.44
CA VAL A 22 6.18 8.44 -4.61
C VAL A 22 4.96 9.23 -5.08
N LEU A 23 4.14 9.72 -4.15
CA LEU A 23 2.98 10.56 -4.48
C LEU A 23 3.40 11.89 -5.11
N VAL A 24 4.38 12.59 -4.54
CA VAL A 24 4.86 13.87 -5.08
C VAL A 24 5.48 13.68 -6.47
N LEU A 25 6.32 12.66 -6.65
CA LEU A 25 6.93 12.36 -7.95
C LEU A 25 5.87 11.92 -8.97
N GLY A 26 4.90 11.12 -8.54
CA GLY A 26 3.78 10.67 -9.35
C GLY A 26 2.89 11.83 -9.81
N CYS A 27 2.56 12.76 -8.92
CA CYS A 27 1.80 13.97 -9.25
C CYS A 27 2.55 14.83 -10.27
N LEU A 28 3.85 15.00 -10.10
CA LEU A 28 4.67 15.80 -11.01
C LEU A 28 4.72 15.18 -12.41
N LEU A 29 4.92 13.86 -12.51
CA LEU A 29 4.85 13.12 -13.77
C LEU A 29 3.44 13.19 -14.41
N ALA A 30 2.39 13.00 -13.62
CA ALA A 30 1.02 13.07 -14.10
C ALA A 30 0.67 14.47 -14.63
N ASN A 31 1.14 15.53 -13.97
CA ASN A 31 0.96 16.91 -14.42
C ASN A 31 1.70 17.19 -15.73
N VAL A 32 2.91 16.67 -15.91
CA VAL A 32 3.64 16.79 -17.19
C VAL A 32 2.86 16.10 -18.32
N ILE A 33 2.37 14.88 -18.09
CA ILE A 33 1.59 14.14 -19.09
C ILE A 33 0.27 14.86 -19.42
N ALA A 34 -0.39 15.41 -18.41
CA ALA A 34 -1.63 16.18 -18.55
C ALA A 34 -1.45 17.43 -19.42
N GLN A 35 -0.32 18.14 -19.27
CA GLN A 35 0.00 19.34 -20.06
C GLN A 35 0.19 19.02 -21.56
N CYS A 36 0.53 17.78 -21.92
CA CYS A 36 0.71 17.37 -23.31
C CYS A 36 -0.58 17.05 -24.06
N ARG A 37 -1.77 17.13 -23.43
CA ARG A 37 -3.03 16.87 -24.14
C ARG A 37 -3.38 18.03 -25.09
N PRO A 38 -3.80 17.74 -26.34
CA PRO A 38 -4.30 18.77 -27.24
C PRO A 38 -5.57 19.39 -26.65
N LEU A 39 -5.63 20.72 -26.61
CA LEU A 39 -6.78 21.47 -26.12
C LEU A 39 -7.98 21.28 -27.05
N PRO A 40 -9.21 21.12 -26.51
CA PRO A 40 -10.39 21.01 -27.33
C PRO A 40 -10.70 22.33 -28.04
N LEU A 41 -11.37 22.24 -29.19
CA LEU A 41 -11.87 23.39 -29.93
C LEU A 41 -13.33 23.65 -29.51
N ILE A 42 -13.66 24.90 -29.22
CA ILE A 42 -15.02 25.38 -28.96
C ILE A 42 -15.52 26.24 -30.11
N GLU A 43 -16.82 26.19 -30.36
CA GLU A 43 -17.48 27.03 -31.35
C GLU A 43 -17.97 28.32 -30.69
N MET A 44 -17.39 29.46 -31.09
CA MET A 44 -17.82 30.78 -30.64
C MET A 44 -18.72 31.43 -31.69
N PRO A 45 -19.91 31.94 -31.33
CA PRO A 45 -20.77 32.65 -32.27
C PRO A 45 -20.13 33.98 -32.68
N ILE A 46 -20.11 34.26 -33.98
CA ILE A 46 -19.76 35.57 -34.52
C ILE A 46 -21.05 36.39 -34.51
N VAL A 47 -21.03 37.46 -33.72
CA VAL A 47 -22.19 38.34 -33.54
C VAL A 47 -21.94 39.63 -34.31
N GLU A 48 -22.84 39.95 -35.22
CA GLU A 48 -22.82 41.21 -35.98
C GLU A 48 -24.14 41.95 -35.78
N GLU A 49 -24.12 43.28 -35.93
CA GLU A 49 -25.32 44.11 -35.83
C GLU A 49 -26.14 44.05 -37.12
N HIS A 50 -27.45 43.86 -36.98
CA HIS A 50 -28.38 43.94 -38.09
C HIS A 50 -28.45 45.38 -38.62
N LYS A 51 -28.13 45.57 -39.91
CA LYS A 51 -27.96 46.87 -40.57
C LYS A 51 -29.12 47.86 -40.41
N GLU A 52 -30.33 47.38 -40.19
CA GLU A 52 -31.53 48.22 -40.08
C GLU A 52 -32.12 48.32 -38.67
N SER A 53 -31.86 47.33 -37.81
CA SER A 53 -32.51 47.20 -36.50
C SER A 53 -31.55 47.41 -35.33
N GLY A 54 -30.24 47.36 -35.56
CA GLY A 54 -29.22 47.38 -34.51
C GLY A 54 -29.25 46.16 -33.57
N SER A 55 -30.07 45.15 -33.87
CA SER A 55 -30.13 43.92 -33.08
C SER A 55 -28.94 43.01 -33.40
N LEU A 56 -28.42 42.34 -32.37
CA LEU A 56 -27.29 41.43 -32.48
C LEU A 56 -27.75 40.10 -33.08
N LEU A 57 -27.20 39.73 -34.24
CA LEU A 57 -27.48 38.48 -34.93
C LEU A 57 -26.24 37.59 -34.96
N ILE A 58 -26.44 36.29 -34.79
CA ILE A 58 -25.37 35.29 -34.93
C ILE A 58 -25.24 34.96 -36.42
N VAL A 59 -24.18 35.44 -37.04
CA VAL A 59 -23.94 35.30 -38.49
C VAL A 59 -23.21 34.00 -38.82
N GLY A 60 -22.48 33.45 -37.84
CA GLY A 60 -21.76 32.20 -38.01
C GLY A 60 -21.11 31.74 -36.71
N LYS A 61 -20.30 30.69 -36.81
CA LYS A 61 -19.52 30.16 -35.69
C LYS A 61 -18.05 30.05 -36.09
N ARG A 62 -17.15 30.49 -35.21
CA ARG A 62 -15.70 30.32 -35.36
C ARG A 62 -15.21 29.23 -34.43
N GLN A 63 -14.30 28.38 -34.89
CA GLN A 63 -13.60 27.47 -34.00
C GLN A 63 -12.46 28.20 -33.30
N GLN A 64 -12.43 28.12 -31.98
CA GLN A 64 -11.41 28.72 -31.13
C GLN A 64 -10.91 27.67 -30.14
N ILE A 65 -9.63 27.73 -29.78
CA ILE A 65 -9.07 26.86 -28.74
C ILE A 65 -9.73 27.21 -27.40
N ASP A 66 -10.21 26.18 -26.71
CA ASP A 66 -10.72 26.33 -25.35
C ASP A 66 -9.56 26.33 -24.36
N TYR A 67 -9.35 27.49 -23.74
CA TYR A 67 -8.34 27.66 -22.70
C TYR A 67 -8.90 27.46 -21.28
N SER A 68 -10.19 27.16 -21.13
CA SER A 68 -10.83 27.05 -19.82
C SER A 68 -10.17 26.01 -18.92
N LEU A 69 -9.61 24.95 -19.51
CA LEU A 69 -8.90 23.87 -18.82
C LEU A 69 -7.37 23.98 -18.94
N HIS A 70 -6.85 25.09 -19.44
CA HIS A 70 -5.42 25.24 -19.65
C HIS A 70 -4.67 25.31 -18.31
N PRO A 71 -3.54 24.59 -18.14
CA PRO A 71 -2.77 24.55 -16.90
C PRO A 71 -2.33 25.93 -16.39
N SER A 72 -2.05 26.88 -17.29
CA SER A 72 -1.67 28.24 -16.89
C SER A 72 -2.82 29.08 -16.32
N ILE A 73 -4.08 28.65 -16.51
CA ILE A 73 -5.27 29.34 -16.01
C ILE A 73 -5.79 28.64 -14.75
N VAL A 74 -5.94 27.31 -14.80
CA VAL A 74 -6.50 26.51 -13.69
C VAL A 74 -5.43 26.14 -12.64
N GLY A 75 -4.17 26.13 -13.05
CA GLY A 75 -3.05 25.64 -12.25
C GLY A 75 -2.70 24.18 -12.58
N GLU A 76 -1.95 23.55 -11.67
CA GLU A 76 -1.64 22.13 -11.76
C GLU A 76 -2.91 21.28 -11.70
N MET A 77 -3.03 20.29 -12.60
CA MET A 77 -4.21 19.42 -12.69
C MET A 77 -4.33 18.46 -11.51
N PHE A 78 -3.19 18.05 -10.95
CA PHE A 78 -3.11 17.08 -9.86
C PHE A 78 -2.31 17.71 -8.73
N ARG A 79 -2.92 17.78 -7.55
CA ARG A 79 -2.24 18.25 -6.35
C ARG A 79 -1.92 17.08 -5.43
N PRO A 80 -0.76 17.08 -4.75
CA PRO A 80 -0.42 15.99 -3.84
C PRO A 80 -1.43 15.86 -2.70
N GLU A 81 -2.12 16.94 -2.31
CA GLU A 81 -3.15 16.88 -1.26
C GLU A 81 -4.41 16.11 -1.67
N GLU A 82 -4.64 15.94 -2.98
CA GLU A 82 -5.78 15.19 -3.53
C GLU A 82 -5.53 13.67 -3.56
N PHE A 83 -4.31 13.24 -3.24
CA PHE A 83 -3.95 11.83 -3.18
C PHE A 83 -3.61 11.41 -1.76
N GLN A 84 -4.44 10.52 -1.24
CA GLN A 84 -4.15 9.77 -0.03
C GLN A 84 -3.81 8.34 -0.41
N MET A 85 -2.66 7.85 0.05
CA MET A 85 -2.24 6.48 -0.21
C MET A 85 -1.85 5.81 1.12
N GLU A 86 -2.47 4.67 1.39
CA GLU A 86 -2.14 3.85 2.55
C GLU A 86 -1.82 2.41 2.12
N PRO A 87 -0.70 1.83 2.58
CA PRO A 87 -0.39 0.42 2.34
C PRO A 87 -1.26 -0.49 3.20
N LEU A 88 -1.80 -1.54 2.60
CA LEU A 88 -2.51 -2.59 3.33
C LEU A 88 -1.59 -3.28 4.35
N ASN A 89 -0.48 -3.82 3.85
CA ASN A 89 0.58 -4.44 4.63
C ASN A 89 1.91 -3.78 4.26
N PRO A 90 2.56 -3.06 5.21
CA PRO A 90 3.81 -2.39 4.92
C PRO A 90 4.95 -3.40 4.77
N LEU A 91 5.68 -3.33 3.65
CA LEU A 91 6.90 -4.09 3.42
C LEU A 91 8.10 -3.35 4.01
N GLU A 92 9.08 -4.09 4.53
CA GLU A 92 10.34 -3.50 4.96
C GLU A 92 11.14 -3.04 3.73
N PRO A 93 11.93 -1.95 3.79
CA PRO A 93 12.78 -1.53 2.68
C PRO A 93 13.79 -2.58 2.16
N SER A 94 14.07 -3.61 2.96
CA SER A 94 14.93 -4.73 2.60
C SER A 94 14.18 -5.88 1.90
N SER A 95 12.84 -5.85 1.92
CA SER A 95 11.99 -6.87 1.32
C SER A 95 11.35 -6.40 0.01
N SER A 96 11.01 -7.36 -0.82
CA SER A 96 10.33 -7.14 -2.10
C SER A 96 9.16 -8.08 -2.23
N GLY A 97 8.08 -7.63 -2.84
CA GLY A 97 6.90 -8.46 -3.06
C GLY A 97 5.70 -7.65 -3.51
N VAL A 98 4.53 -8.29 -3.41
CA VAL A 98 3.26 -7.64 -3.70
C VAL A 98 2.91 -6.72 -2.53
N CYS A 99 2.74 -5.43 -2.82
CA CYS A 99 2.23 -4.46 -1.87
C CYS A 99 0.95 -3.85 -2.43
N VAL A 100 -0.14 -4.00 -1.69
CA VAL A 100 -1.45 -3.45 -2.04
C VAL A 100 -1.59 -2.10 -1.36
N PHE A 101 -2.01 -1.10 -2.12
CA PHE A 101 -2.27 0.25 -1.62
C PHE A 101 -3.74 0.61 -1.84
N GLY A 102 -4.34 1.24 -0.84
CA GLY A 102 -5.57 2.01 -1.02
C GLY A 102 -5.22 3.40 -1.54
N LEU A 103 -6.07 3.93 -2.42
CA LEU A 103 -5.95 5.27 -2.97
C LEU A 103 -7.25 6.03 -2.72
N ASN A 104 -7.18 7.22 -2.11
CA ASN A 104 -8.31 8.07 -1.77
C ASN A 104 -9.41 7.29 -1.05
N ASP A 105 -10.63 7.24 -1.59
CA ASP A 105 -11.77 6.48 -1.04
C ASP A 105 -11.48 4.97 -0.88
N GLY A 106 -10.45 4.46 -1.55
CA GLY A 106 -9.95 3.10 -1.38
C GLY A 106 -9.29 2.86 -0.03
N CYS A 107 -8.83 3.90 0.67
CA CYS A 107 -8.23 3.80 2.01
C CYS A 107 -9.28 3.35 3.04
N ASP A 108 -10.52 3.84 2.96
CA ASP A 108 -11.60 3.45 3.87
C ASP A 108 -11.93 1.96 3.82
N ARG A 109 -11.69 1.34 2.65
CA ARG A 109 -11.92 -0.11 2.46
C ARG A 109 -10.77 -0.97 2.97
N LEU A 110 -9.60 -0.39 3.24
CA LEU A 110 -8.44 -1.15 3.70
C LEU A 110 -8.70 -1.83 5.04
N GLU A 111 -9.43 -1.21 5.96
CA GLU A 111 -9.74 -1.82 7.26
C GLU A 111 -10.63 -3.06 7.11
N ALA A 112 -11.68 -2.97 6.29
CA ALA A 112 -12.55 -4.11 5.97
C ALA A 112 -11.79 -5.24 5.27
N ILE A 113 -10.77 -4.88 4.49
CA ILE A 113 -9.86 -5.82 3.85
C ILE A 113 -8.91 -6.46 4.88
N ARG A 114 -8.36 -5.69 5.83
CA ARG A 114 -7.48 -6.19 6.90
C ARG A 114 -8.20 -7.20 7.79
N SER A 115 -9.46 -6.93 8.12
CA SER A 115 -10.26 -7.80 9.00
C SER A 115 -10.55 -9.19 8.41
N LEU A 116 -10.49 -9.33 7.08
CA LEU A 116 -10.66 -10.61 6.39
C LEU A 116 -9.45 -11.57 6.55
N ALA A 117 -8.32 -11.11 7.10
CA ALA A 117 -7.13 -11.91 7.39
C ALA A 117 -6.67 -12.78 6.19
N TRP A 118 -6.29 -12.12 5.09
CA TRP A 118 -5.90 -12.75 3.84
C TRP A 118 -4.63 -13.60 3.96
N PHE A 119 -4.49 -14.59 3.08
CA PHE A 119 -3.30 -15.43 3.04
C PHE A 119 -2.14 -14.68 2.37
N ASN A 120 -1.04 -14.50 3.12
CA ASN A 120 0.20 -13.95 2.60
C ASN A 120 1.25 -15.05 2.59
N GLU A 121 1.81 -15.33 1.43
CA GLU A 121 2.92 -16.25 1.26
C GLU A 121 4.21 -15.46 1.09
N TYR A 122 5.21 -15.77 1.91
CA TYR A 122 6.50 -15.10 1.88
C TYR A 122 7.59 -16.11 1.58
N PHE A 123 8.50 -15.73 0.70
CA PHE A 123 9.76 -16.43 0.48
C PHE A 123 10.85 -15.72 1.30
N ILE A 124 11.50 -16.45 2.20
CA ILE A 124 12.48 -15.91 3.13
C ILE A 124 13.80 -16.64 2.94
N GLU A 125 14.85 -15.87 2.63
CA GLU A 125 16.23 -16.34 2.65
C GLU A 125 16.90 -15.84 3.93
N ALA A 126 17.64 -16.72 4.60
CA ALA A 126 18.31 -16.41 5.85
C ALA A 126 19.76 -16.89 5.81
N GLU A 127 20.66 -16.07 6.35
CA GLU A 127 22.07 -16.40 6.56
C GLU A 127 22.26 -16.91 8.00
N LEU A 128 22.84 -18.10 8.15
CA LEU A 128 23.13 -18.66 9.47
C LEU A 128 24.46 -18.13 10.02
N GLY A 129 24.58 -18.07 11.35
CA GLY A 129 25.82 -17.64 12.01
C GLY A 129 26.07 -16.13 12.01
N ARG A 130 25.11 -15.33 11.56
CA ARG A 130 25.18 -13.86 11.57
C ARG A 130 24.00 -13.26 12.33
N GLY A 131 24.28 -12.64 13.47
CA GLY A 131 23.30 -11.86 14.22
C GLY A 131 23.45 -10.38 13.92
N THR A 132 22.40 -9.75 13.40
CA THR A 132 22.34 -8.30 13.17
C THR A 132 21.50 -7.60 14.22
N HIS A 133 21.78 -6.32 14.47
CA HIS A 133 20.91 -5.47 15.28
C HIS A 133 19.54 -5.35 14.59
N LEU A 134 18.45 -5.60 15.32
CA LEU A 134 17.07 -5.60 14.84
C LEU A 134 16.74 -6.65 13.76
N ASN A 135 17.57 -7.68 13.58
CA ASN A 135 17.38 -8.74 12.58
C ASN A 135 17.19 -8.23 11.14
N SER A 136 17.60 -7.00 10.83
CA SER A 136 17.55 -6.47 9.47
C SER A 136 18.80 -6.93 8.72
N ILE A 137 18.63 -7.31 7.45
CA ILE A 137 19.72 -7.78 6.57
C ILE A 137 20.80 -6.69 6.41
N ARG A 138 20.39 -5.42 6.39
CA ARG A 138 21.28 -4.25 6.27
C ARG A 138 21.74 -3.71 7.63
N GLY A 139 21.33 -4.33 8.73
CA GLY A 139 21.71 -3.93 10.08
C GLY A 139 23.19 -4.16 10.38
N THR A 140 23.71 -3.45 11.38
CA THR A 140 25.05 -3.69 11.90
C THR A 140 25.14 -5.10 12.47
N VAL A 141 26.24 -5.80 12.18
CA VAL A 141 26.46 -7.16 12.67
C VAL A 141 26.93 -7.09 14.12
N ASN A 142 26.14 -7.67 15.02
CA ASN A 142 26.41 -7.67 16.45
C ASN A 142 27.13 -8.96 16.87
N SER A 143 26.83 -10.08 16.23
CA SER A 143 27.44 -11.37 16.55
C SER A 143 27.71 -12.20 15.30
N ARG A 144 28.84 -12.91 15.32
CA ARG A 144 29.18 -13.91 14.31
C ARG A 144 29.48 -15.21 15.04
N MET A 145 28.85 -16.30 14.61
CA MET A 145 29.00 -17.62 15.19
C MET A 145 29.24 -18.64 14.08
N GLU A 146 29.98 -19.69 14.40
CA GLU A 146 30.21 -20.82 13.51
C GLU A 146 28.96 -21.71 13.46
N TYR A 147 28.59 -22.18 12.27
CA TYR A 147 27.34 -22.91 12.04
C TYR A 147 27.58 -24.30 11.42
N ASP A 148 28.82 -24.77 11.40
CA ASP A 148 29.24 -26.04 10.76
C ASP A 148 28.56 -27.27 11.39
N HIS A 149 28.11 -27.14 12.65
CA HIS A 149 27.39 -28.18 13.37
C HIS A 149 25.90 -28.27 13.01
N VAL A 150 25.37 -27.32 12.24
CA VAL A 150 23.94 -27.25 11.90
C VAL A 150 23.65 -28.20 10.74
N SER A 151 22.86 -29.22 11.01
CA SER A 151 22.40 -30.16 9.98
C SER A 151 21.02 -29.79 9.45
N GLN A 152 20.72 -30.20 8.20
CA GLN A 152 19.39 -30.06 7.61
C GLN A 152 18.30 -30.70 8.48
N HIS A 153 18.61 -31.82 9.14
CA HIS A 153 17.67 -32.50 10.01
C HIS A 153 17.25 -31.62 11.20
N GLN A 154 18.22 -30.97 11.87
CA GLN A 154 17.94 -30.05 12.97
C GLN A 154 17.05 -28.87 12.53
N LEU A 155 17.34 -28.28 11.36
CA LEU A 155 16.52 -27.20 10.80
C LEU A 155 15.10 -27.67 10.47
N SER A 156 14.94 -28.85 9.88
CA SER A 156 13.62 -29.41 9.56
C SER A 156 12.77 -29.64 10.81
N THR A 157 13.40 -30.10 11.90
CA THR A 157 12.76 -30.30 13.20
C THR A 157 12.33 -28.96 13.81
N LEU A 158 13.21 -27.96 13.78
CA LEU A 158 12.90 -26.61 14.24
C LEU A 158 11.70 -26.02 13.48
N LEU A 159 11.72 -26.07 12.14
CA LEU A 159 10.62 -25.58 11.30
C LEU A 159 9.30 -26.30 11.61
N SER A 160 9.35 -27.60 11.88
CA SER A 160 8.17 -28.38 12.26
C SER A 160 7.62 -27.96 13.63
N LEU A 161 8.50 -27.71 14.61
CA LEU A 161 8.12 -27.19 15.92
C LEU A 161 7.52 -25.78 15.81
N LEU A 162 8.13 -24.92 15.00
CA LEU A 162 7.64 -23.56 14.76
C LEU A 162 6.24 -23.60 14.15
N ARG A 163 6.02 -24.40 13.10
CA ARG A 163 4.68 -24.62 12.51
C ARG A 163 3.66 -25.10 13.53
N LEU A 164 4.05 -26.02 14.42
CA LEU A 164 3.18 -26.50 15.50
C LEU A 164 2.82 -25.38 16.49
N GLN A 165 3.78 -24.55 16.88
CA GLN A 165 3.55 -23.41 17.79
C GLN A 165 2.59 -22.40 17.18
N TYR A 166 2.81 -22.01 15.92
CA TYR A 166 1.88 -21.11 15.21
C TYR A 166 0.49 -21.69 15.08
N LYS A 167 0.39 -23.01 14.83
CA LYS A 167 -0.91 -23.70 14.79
C LYS A 167 -1.62 -23.60 16.14
N LYS A 168 -0.94 -23.82 17.25
CA LYS A 168 -1.51 -23.68 18.61
C LYS A 168 -1.93 -22.24 18.90
N ALA A 169 -1.05 -21.28 18.66
CA ALA A 169 -1.32 -19.86 18.86
C ALA A 169 -2.56 -19.41 18.06
N SER A 170 -2.77 -19.95 16.86
CA SER A 170 -3.96 -19.63 16.06
C SER A 170 -5.28 -20.03 16.73
N PHE A 171 -5.31 -21.14 17.49
CA PHE A 171 -6.49 -21.51 18.28
C PHE A 171 -6.65 -20.61 19.52
N GLU A 172 -5.54 -20.22 20.15
CA GLU A 172 -5.54 -19.30 21.30
C GLU A 172 -6.08 -17.92 20.90
N PHE A 173 -5.63 -17.37 19.77
CA PHE A 173 -6.15 -16.10 19.24
C PHE A 173 -7.61 -16.17 18.81
N ALA A 174 -8.10 -17.34 18.41
CA ALA A 174 -9.52 -17.56 18.16
C ALA A 174 -10.35 -17.69 19.46
N ASN A 175 -9.74 -17.53 20.64
CA ASN A 175 -10.35 -17.74 21.95
C ASN A 175 -11.00 -19.13 22.13
N LEU A 176 -10.48 -20.14 21.41
CA LEU A 176 -10.99 -21.51 21.48
C LEU A 176 -10.09 -22.38 22.33
N ASN A 177 -10.67 -23.06 23.32
CA ASN A 177 -9.97 -24.13 24.00
C ASN A 177 -9.77 -25.30 23.03
N MET A 178 -8.52 -25.73 22.82
CA MET A 178 -8.15 -26.82 21.91
C MET A 178 -8.83 -28.16 22.23
N GLN A 179 -9.26 -28.37 23.49
CA GLN A 179 -10.00 -29.57 23.90
C GLN A 179 -11.51 -29.48 23.65
N SER A 180 -12.01 -28.35 23.16
CA SER A 180 -13.44 -28.17 22.91
C SER A 180 -13.89 -28.81 21.59
N GLN A 181 -15.17 -29.19 21.54
CA GLN A 181 -15.81 -29.68 20.32
C GLN A 181 -15.74 -28.66 19.17
N GLN A 182 -15.85 -27.36 19.49
CA GLN A 182 -15.76 -26.27 18.52
C GLN A 182 -14.38 -26.20 17.87
N ALA A 183 -13.30 -26.38 18.65
CA ALA A 183 -11.94 -26.45 18.12
C ALA A 183 -11.74 -27.66 17.19
N PHE A 184 -12.35 -28.80 17.51
CA PHE A 184 -12.32 -29.99 16.66
C PHE A 184 -13.01 -29.76 15.31
N GLU A 185 -14.21 -29.18 15.33
CA GLU A 185 -14.95 -28.86 14.10
C GLU A 185 -14.23 -27.83 13.25
N LEU A 186 -13.62 -26.82 13.89
CA LEU A 186 -12.83 -25.81 13.21
C LEU A 186 -11.59 -26.45 12.56
N ALA A 187 -10.85 -27.27 13.30
CA ALA A 187 -9.69 -28.00 12.80
C ALA A 187 -10.02 -28.90 11.60
N ARG A 188 -11.23 -29.48 11.57
CA ARG A 188 -11.73 -30.29 10.44
C ARG A 188 -11.98 -29.44 9.19
N ARG A 189 -12.36 -28.17 9.36
CA ARG A 189 -12.54 -27.21 8.26
C ARG A 189 -11.23 -26.57 7.80
N GLY A 190 -10.22 -26.54 8.67
CA GLY A 190 -8.90 -25.98 8.38
C GLY A 190 -8.24 -25.40 9.64
N ALA A 191 -7.06 -24.79 9.50
CA ALA A 191 -6.46 -24.07 10.62
C ALA A 191 -7.28 -22.79 10.93
N PRO A 192 -7.61 -22.51 12.21
CA PRO A 192 -8.18 -21.22 12.60
C PRO A 192 -7.29 -20.09 12.10
N ARG A 193 -7.90 -19.00 11.66
CA ARG A 193 -7.21 -17.72 11.60
C ARG A 193 -7.49 -16.95 12.89
N PRO A 194 -6.51 -16.20 13.43
CA PRO A 194 -6.82 -15.19 14.43
C PRO A 194 -7.83 -14.23 13.79
N ILE A 195 -9.03 -14.16 14.36
CA ILE A 195 -9.98 -13.10 14.05
C ILE A 195 -9.49 -11.90 14.87
N SER A 196 -9.12 -10.82 14.18
CA SER A 196 -8.97 -9.54 14.85
C SER A 196 -10.37 -9.05 15.19
N ASP A 197 -10.75 -9.12 16.47
CA ASP A 197 -11.84 -8.33 17.02
C ASP A 197 -11.48 -6.84 17.01
#